data_AF-A0A962YFQ2-F1
#
_entry.id   AF-A0A962YFQ2-F1
#
_cell.length_a   1.000
_cell.length_b   1.000
_cell.length_c   1.000
_cell.angle_alpha   90.00
_cell.angle_beta   90.00
_cell.angle_gamma   90.00
#
_symmetry.space_group_name_H-M   'P 1'
#
loop_
_entity.id
_entity.type
_entity.pdbx_description
1 polymer ?
#
loop_
_entity_poly.entity_id
_entity_poly.type
_entity_poly.pdbx_seq_one_letter_code
_entity_poly.pdbx_strand_id
1 'polypeptide(L)'
;MPSLRELQLHFASHIYDRNPPDDLPALILSKGIAAGNRLGIYRNNTLTGLSKALAAAYPVIERLVGTDFFRHMAHEYIRRHPSRSGDLADYGMIFPEFLADFEPCRKLVYLPDVARLEQAFNHAYRAAGHPPLATGELAQVAP
;
A
#
# COMPACT_ATOMS: atom_id res chain seq x y z
N MET A 1 29.71 -4.84 14.49
CA MET A 1 28.94 -5.01 13.24
C MET A 1 27.48 -5.17 13.63
N PRO A 2 26.52 -4.53 12.95
CA PRO A 2 25.11 -4.71 13.26
C PRO A 2 24.69 -6.17 13.04
N SER A 3 23.79 -6.65 13.87
CA SER A 3 23.06 -7.90 13.65
C SER A 3 22.21 -7.83 12.37
N LEU A 4 21.79 -8.98 11.85
CA LEU A 4 20.90 -9.02 10.69
C LEU A 4 19.60 -8.24 10.92
N ARG A 5 19.03 -8.33 12.13
CA ARG A 5 17.82 -7.62 12.51
C ARG A 5 18.04 -6.10 12.47
N GLU A 6 19.14 -5.61 13.02
CA GLU A 6 19.49 -4.19 12.99
C GLU A 6 19.69 -3.70 11.55
N LEU A 7 20.40 -4.48 10.71
CA LEU A 7 20.60 -4.15 9.31
C LEU A 7 19.28 -4.07 8.54
N GLN A 8 18.36 -5.01 8.77
CA GLN A 8 17.03 -5.01 8.15
C GLN A 8 16.17 -3.82 8.58
N LEU A 9 16.20 -3.47 9.87
CA LEU A 9 15.49 -2.30 10.40
C LEU A 9 16.07 -1.01 9.85
N HIS A 10 17.39 -0.87 9.81
CA HIS A 10 18.06 0.31 9.25
C HIS A 10 17.73 0.44 7.76
N PHE A 11 17.77 -0.67 7.00
CA PHE A 11 17.36 -0.67 5.60
C PHE A 11 15.90 -0.24 5.43
N ALA A 12 14.97 -0.82 6.19
CA ALA A 12 13.56 -0.45 6.12
C ALA A 12 13.32 1.03 6.45
N SER A 13 13.96 1.57 7.50
CA SER A 13 13.91 3.02 7.79
C SER A 13 14.45 3.84 6.64
N HIS A 14 15.52 3.39 5.97
CA HIS A 14 16.07 4.12 4.82
C HIS A 14 15.13 4.12 3.61
N ILE A 15 14.24 3.14 3.48
CA ILE A 15 13.23 3.10 2.42
C ILE A 15 12.00 3.94 2.76
N TYR A 16 11.51 3.90 4.01
CA TYR A 16 10.23 4.52 4.37
C TYR A 16 10.36 5.90 5.05
N ASP A 17 11.46 6.18 5.75
CA ASP A 17 11.65 7.43 6.48
C ASP A 17 12.32 8.51 5.64
N ARG A 18 11.94 9.76 5.91
CA ARG A 18 12.47 10.94 5.19
C ARG A 18 13.86 11.35 5.67
N ASN A 19 14.24 10.96 6.88
CA ASN A 19 15.53 11.27 7.50
C ASN A 19 16.09 10.05 8.24
N PRO A 20 16.47 8.99 7.51
CA PRO A 20 17.02 7.79 8.12
C PRO A 20 18.40 8.06 8.72
N PRO A 21 18.85 7.26 9.70
CA PRO A 21 20.23 7.28 10.16
C PRO A 21 21.22 7.12 8.98
N ASP A 22 22.30 7.89 8.99
CA ASP A 22 23.26 7.99 7.87
C ASP A 22 24.37 6.92 7.93
N ASP A 23 24.16 5.84 8.70
CA ASP A 23 25.15 4.78 8.92
C ASP A 23 25.09 3.67 7.86
N LEU A 24 23.95 3.51 7.20
CA LEU A 24 23.70 2.45 6.23
C LEU A 24 24.53 2.54 4.94
N PRO A 25 24.80 3.72 4.34
CA PRO A 25 25.61 3.81 3.13
C PRO A 25 27.01 3.20 3.28
N ALA A 26 27.61 3.27 4.48
CA ALA A 26 28.91 2.68 4.78
C ALA A 26 28.92 1.15 4.74
N LEU A 27 27.75 0.51 4.84
CA LEU A 27 27.58 -0.95 4.83
C LEU A 27 27.26 -1.51 3.43
N ILE A 28 27.09 -0.65 2.42
CA ILE A 28 26.67 -1.04 1.06
C ILE A 28 27.86 -1.05 0.11
N LEU A 29 28.07 -2.19 -0.54
CA LEU A 29 29.09 -2.32 -1.58
C LEU A 29 28.76 -1.45 -2.80
N SER A 30 29.63 -0.48 -3.06
CA SER A 30 29.54 0.41 -4.22
C SER A 30 30.04 -0.30 -5.49
N LYS A 31 29.25 -1.23 -6.04
CA LYS A 31 29.55 -1.90 -7.31
C LYS A 31 29.15 -1.02 -8.51
N GLY A 32 29.92 0.03 -8.78
CA GLY A 32 29.71 0.95 -9.93
C GLY A 32 28.58 1.99 -9.76
N ILE A 33 27.80 1.91 -8.69
CA ILE A 33 26.80 2.91 -8.29
C ILE A 33 27.06 3.21 -6.81
N ALA A 34 27.17 4.50 -6.46
CA ALA A 34 27.37 4.93 -5.08
C ALA A 34 26.25 4.41 -4.16
N ALA A 35 26.59 4.03 -2.94
CA ALA A 35 25.66 3.45 -1.96
C ALA A 35 24.36 4.26 -1.79
N GLY A 36 24.46 5.59 -1.64
CA GLY A 36 23.31 6.48 -1.53
C GLY A 36 22.39 6.43 -2.77
N ASN A 37 22.96 6.37 -3.97
CA ASN A 37 22.18 6.26 -5.21
C ASN A 37 21.45 4.91 -5.30
N ARG A 38 22.07 3.81 -4.84
CA ARG A 38 21.42 2.49 -4.80
C ARG A 38 20.23 2.49 -3.85
N LEU A 39 20.38 3.11 -2.68
CA LEU A 39 19.29 3.29 -1.72
C LEU A 39 18.15 4.15 -2.30
N GLY A 40 18.49 5.23 -3.00
CA GLY A 40 17.53 6.07 -3.71
C GLY A 40 16.74 5.30 -4.78
N ILE A 41 17.41 4.45 -5.57
CA ILE A 41 16.74 3.58 -6.55
C ILE A 41 15.74 2.65 -5.85
N TYR A 42 16.14 2.00 -4.76
CA TYR A 42 15.26 1.10 -4.03
C TYR A 42 14.05 1.84 -3.44
N ARG A 43 14.27 3.01 -2.83
CA ARG A 43 13.19 3.87 -2.31
C ARG A 43 12.19 4.24 -3.41
N ASN A 44 12.68 4.66 -4.57
CA ASN A 44 11.83 5.01 -5.71
C ASN A 44 11.03 3.82 -6.24
N ASN A 45 11.67 2.65 -6.34
CA ASN A 45 11.02 1.43 -6.79
C ASN A 45 9.95 0.96 -5.80
N THR A 46 10.22 1.02 -4.49
CA THR A 46 9.23 0.71 -3.46
C THR A 46 8.03 1.65 -3.55
N LEU A 47 8.25 2.96 -3.62
CA LEU A 47 7.15 3.94 -3.73
C LEU A 47 6.31 3.71 -5.01
N THR A 48 6.98 3.47 -6.13
CA THR A 48 6.32 3.19 -7.42
C THR A 48 5.52 1.89 -7.37
N GLY A 49 6.10 0.82 -6.82
CA GLY A 49 5.47 -0.49 -6.71
C GLY A 49 4.22 -0.45 -5.82
N LEU A 50 4.31 0.17 -4.64
CA LEU A 50 3.19 0.31 -3.71
C LEU A 50 2.09 1.21 -4.29
N SER A 51 2.45 2.28 -5.00
CA SER A 51 1.46 3.15 -5.66
C SER A 51 0.71 2.41 -6.76
N LYS A 52 1.41 1.58 -7.55
CA LYS A 52 0.79 0.72 -8.57
C LYS A 52 -0.11 -0.35 -7.95
N ALA A 53 0.28 -0.93 -6.82
CA ALA A 53 -0.54 -1.88 -6.09
C ALA A 53 -1.86 -1.23 -5.62
N LEU A 54 -1.81 -0.01 -5.07
CA LEU A 54 -3.01 0.74 -4.71
C LEU A 54 -3.88 1.06 -5.93
N ALA A 55 -3.29 1.49 -7.06
CA ALA A 55 -4.05 1.76 -8.28
C ALA A 55 -4.74 0.50 -8.82
N ALA A 56 -4.08 -0.66 -8.73
CA ALA A 56 -4.66 -1.94 -9.12
C ALA A 56 -5.80 -2.38 -8.19
N ALA A 57 -5.68 -2.11 -6.89
CA ALA A 57 -6.70 -2.44 -5.90
C ALA A 57 -7.90 -1.46 -5.93
N TYR A 58 -7.67 -0.20 -6.29
CA TYR A 58 -8.67 0.88 -6.25
C TYR A 58 -8.78 1.67 -7.58
N PRO A 59 -9.00 1.01 -8.73
CA PRO A 59 -9.04 1.66 -10.04
C PRO A 59 -10.20 2.66 -10.18
N VAL A 60 -11.33 2.46 -9.51
CA VAL A 60 -12.45 3.42 -9.53
C VAL A 60 -12.09 4.66 -8.74
N ILE A 61 -11.43 4.54 -7.58
CA ILE A 61 -10.92 5.70 -6.87
C ILE A 61 -9.97 6.52 -7.76
N GLU A 62 -9.02 5.88 -8.44
CA GLU A 62 -8.10 6.59 -9.36
C GLU A 62 -8.88 7.35 -10.45
N ARG A 63 -9.89 6.73 -11.05
CA ARG A 63 -10.73 7.38 -12.08
C ARG A 63 -11.54 8.56 -11.55
N LEU A 64 -12.01 8.49 -10.30
CA LEU A 64 -12.82 9.54 -9.68
C LEU A 64 -11.99 10.79 -9.35
N VAL A 65 -10.77 10.59 -8.85
CA VAL A 65 -9.92 11.70 -8.39
C VAL A 65 -8.90 12.16 -9.44
N GLY A 66 -8.66 11.34 -10.46
CA GLY A 66 -7.64 11.54 -11.49
C GLY A 66 -6.26 11.03 -11.07
N THR A 67 -5.49 10.55 -12.05
CA THR A 67 -4.18 9.91 -11.84
C THR A 67 -3.18 10.75 -11.08
N ASP A 68 -3.08 12.06 -11.36
CA ASP A 68 -2.11 12.91 -10.67
C ASP A 68 -2.44 13.10 -9.19
N PHE A 69 -3.71 13.29 -8.85
CA PHE A 69 -4.14 13.38 -7.45
C PHE A 69 -4.00 12.03 -6.76
N PHE A 70 -4.41 10.94 -7.42
CA PHE A 70 -4.27 9.59 -6.90
C PHE A 70 -2.82 9.26 -6.55
N ARG A 71 -1.85 9.61 -7.41
CA ARG A 71 -0.43 9.42 -7.15
C ARG A 71 0.02 10.16 -5.88
N HIS A 72 -0.36 11.42 -5.70
CA HIS A 72 -0.02 12.18 -4.48
C HIS A 72 -0.66 11.56 -3.23
N MET A 73 -1.94 11.18 -3.32
CA MET A 73 -2.68 10.55 -2.25
C MET A 73 -2.09 9.18 -1.86
N ALA A 74 -1.70 8.37 -2.85
CA ALA A 74 -1.03 7.09 -2.65
C ALA A 74 0.32 7.27 -1.94
N HIS A 75 1.12 8.28 -2.32
CA HIS A 75 2.36 8.60 -1.61
C HIS A 75 2.11 8.96 -0.13
N GLU A 76 1.08 9.76 0.15
CA GLU A 76 0.70 10.07 1.53
C GLU A 76 0.22 8.84 2.31
N TYR A 77 -0.54 7.94 1.68
CA TYR A 77 -0.94 6.68 2.28
C TYR A 77 0.28 5.81 2.61
N ILE A 78 1.17 5.59 1.63
CA ILE A 78 2.40 4.77 1.79
C ILE A 78 3.25 5.30 2.94
N ARG A 79 3.34 6.62 3.09
CA ARG A 79 4.11 7.26 4.16
C ARG A 79 3.52 7.01 5.55
N ARG A 80 2.18 7.00 5.67
CA ARG A 80 1.49 6.79 6.95
C ARG A 80 1.29 5.32 7.29
N HIS A 81 1.22 4.47 6.26
CA HIS A 81 0.90 3.06 6.35
C HIS A 81 1.89 2.24 5.51
N PRO A 82 3.19 2.19 5.89
CA PRO A 82 4.20 1.45 5.14
C PRO A 82 3.86 -0.04 5.07
N SER A 83 4.20 -0.70 3.95
CA SER A 83 3.96 -2.14 3.84
C SER A 83 4.81 -2.92 4.84
N ARG A 84 4.17 -3.85 5.54
CA ARG A 84 4.79 -4.77 6.50
C ARG A 84 4.87 -6.21 5.97
N SER A 85 4.45 -6.43 4.72
CA SER A 85 4.40 -7.73 4.06
C SER A 85 5.04 -7.66 2.68
N GLY A 86 5.65 -8.77 2.25
CA GLY A 86 6.07 -8.96 0.86
C GLY A 86 4.91 -9.28 -0.08
N ASP A 87 3.78 -9.74 0.46
CA ASP A 87 2.55 -9.91 -0.28
C ASP A 87 1.77 -8.59 -0.30
N LEU A 88 1.58 -8.04 -1.48
CA LEU A 88 0.86 -6.77 -1.69
C LEU A 88 -0.64 -6.95 -1.91
N ALA A 89 -1.12 -8.19 -1.91
CA ALA A 89 -2.51 -8.43 -2.24
C ALA A 89 -3.47 -7.87 -1.14
N ASP A 90 -3.01 -7.82 0.11
CA ASP A 90 -3.72 -7.15 1.22
C ASP A 90 -3.22 -5.72 1.47
N TYR A 91 -2.36 -5.19 0.59
CA TYR A 91 -1.86 -3.84 0.75
C TYR A 91 -2.95 -2.84 0.36
N GLY A 92 -3.22 -1.88 1.25
CA GLY A 92 -4.32 -0.93 1.06
C GLY A 92 -5.57 -1.27 1.86
N MET A 93 -5.59 -2.27 2.74
CA MET A 93 -6.81 -2.61 3.51
C MET A 93 -7.34 -1.48 4.42
N ILE A 94 -6.48 -0.53 4.82
CA ILE A 94 -6.85 0.65 5.63
C ILE A 94 -7.11 1.88 4.73
N PHE A 95 -7.05 1.71 3.41
CA PHE A 95 -7.22 2.81 2.46
C PHE A 95 -8.59 3.49 2.58
N PRO A 96 -9.73 2.79 2.76
CA PRO A 96 -11.01 3.46 2.95
C PRO A 96 -11.06 4.36 4.19
N GLU A 97 -10.52 3.91 5.32
CA GLU A 97 -10.44 4.70 6.56
C GLU A 97 -9.51 5.90 6.37
N PHE A 98 -8.36 5.69 5.71
CA PHE A 98 -7.47 6.78 5.35
C PHE A 98 -8.19 7.85 4.50
N LEU A 99 -8.99 7.46 3.51
CA LEU A 99 -9.74 8.40 2.67
C LEU A 99 -10.78 9.20 3.47
N ALA A 100 -11.37 8.61 4.51
CA ALA A 100 -12.32 9.29 5.38
C ALA A 100 -11.65 10.43 6.18
N ASP A 101 -10.39 10.23 6.59
CA ASP A 101 -9.61 11.19 7.37
C ASP A 101 -8.71 12.10 6.51
N PHE A 102 -8.59 11.82 5.20
CA PHE A 102 -7.71 12.57 4.32
C PHE A 102 -8.34 13.91 3.94
N GLU A 103 -7.93 14.98 4.63
CA GLU A 103 -8.45 16.35 4.47
C GLU A 103 -8.65 16.81 3.01
N PRO A 104 -7.74 16.55 2.04
CA PRO A 104 -7.96 16.89 0.63
C PRO A 104 -9.20 16.22 0.00
N CYS A 105 -9.64 15.07 0.51
CA CYS A 105 -10.84 14.35 0.07
C CYS A 105 -12.11 14.72 0.84
N ARG A 106 -12.07 15.64 1.81
CA ARG A 106 -13.21 15.94 2.71
C ARG A 106 -14.53 16.28 1.99
N LYS A 107 -14.45 16.90 0.80
CA LYS A 107 -15.64 17.24 -0.01
C LYS A 107 -16.22 16.04 -0.79
N LEU A 108 -15.42 14.99 -0.97
CA LEU A 108 -15.77 13.76 -1.67
C LEU A 108 -16.24 12.70 -0.66
N VAL A 109 -17.33 12.98 0.05
CA VAL A 109 -17.78 12.18 1.20
C VAL A 109 -18.11 10.71 0.86
N TYR A 110 -18.36 10.41 -0.41
CA TYR A 110 -18.66 9.07 -0.92
C TYR A 110 -17.39 8.24 -1.22
N LEU A 111 -16.21 8.85 -1.27
CA LEU A 111 -14.97 8.20 -1.69
C LEU A 111 -14.58 7.00 -0.80
N PRO A 112 -14.71 7.07 0.55
CA PRO A 112 -14.47 5.92 1.41
C PRO A 112 -15.39 4.74 1.11
N ASP A 113 -16.67 4.98 0.81
CA ASP A 113 -17.64 3.91 0.54
C ASP A 113 -17.36 3.21 -0.79
N VAL A 114 -16.95 3.98 -1.82
CA VAL A 114 -16.48 3.39 -3.09
C VAL A 114 -15.24 2.53 -2.85
N ALA A 115 -14.30 2.99 -2.01
CA ALA A 115 -13.11 2.21 -1.69
C ALA A 115 -13.47 0.92 -0.93
N ARG A 116 -14.42 0.95 0.02
CA ARG A 116 -14.91 -0.26 0.70
C ARG A 116 -15.53 -1.26 -0.28
N LEU A 117 -16.25 -0.77 -1.29
CA LEU A 117 -16.80 -1.63 -2.34
C LEU A 117 -15.70 -2.31 -3.16
N GLU A 118 -14.69 -1.57 -3.61
CA GLU A 118 -13.55 -2.15 -4.35
C GLU A 118 -12.75 -3.14 -3.48
N GLN A 119 -12.58 -2.83 -2.20
CA GLN A 119 -11.97 -3.74 -1.23
C GLN A 119 -12.77 -5.04 -1.08
N ALA A 120 -14.09 -4.95 -0.91
CA ALA A 120 -14.97 -6.11 -0.79
C ALA A 120 -14.92 -6.96 -2.07
N PHE A 121 -14.87 -6.32 -3.25
CA PHE A 121 -14.72 -7.01 -4.53
C PHE A 121 -13.39 -7.78 -4.60
N ASN A 122 -12.27 -7.14 -4.26
CA ASN A 122 -10.96 -7.79 -4.24
C ASN A 122 -10.91 -8.95 -3.23
N HIS A 123 -11.52 -8.78 -2.05
CA HIS A 123 -11.60 -9.83 -1.05
C HIS A 123 -12.42 -11.02 -1.54
N ALA A 124 -13.59 -10.78 -2.15
CA ALA A 124 -14.42 -11.83 -2.73
C ALA A 124 -13.71 -12.56 -3.88
N TYR A 125 -12.99 -11.82 -4.74
CA TYR A 125 -12.23 -12.40 -5.85
C TYR A 125 -11.09 -13.33 -5.40
N ARG A 126 -10.48 -13.03 -4.25
CA ARG A 126 -9.36 -13.80 -3.68
C ARG A 126 -9.80 -14.84 -2.65
N ALA A 127 -11.07 -14.83 -2.25
CA ALA A 127 -11.61 -15.78 -1.28
C ALA A 127 -11.44 -17.21 -1.79
N ALA A 128 -11.19 -18.14 -0.87
CA ALA A 128 -11.20 -19.56 -1.21
C ALA A 128 -12.58 -19.94 -1.75
N GLY A 129 -12.60 -20.79 -2.78
CA GLY A 129 -13.85 -21.29 -3.35
C GLY A 129 -14.69 -21.97 -2.27
N HIS A 130 -15.95 -21.55 -2.14
CA HIS A 130 -16.91 -22.15 -1.24
C HIS A 130 -17.92 -22.95 -2.06
N PRO A 131 -18.35 -24.16 -1.62
CA PRO A 131 -19.46 -24.85 -2.26
C PRO A 131 -20.70 -23.95 -2.32
N PRO A 132 -21.49 -24.01 -3.40
CA PRO A 132 -22.73 -23.24 -3.50
C PRO A 132 -23.66 -23.54 -2.32
N LEU A 133 -24.33 -22.51 -1.80
CA LEU A 133 -25.38 -22.69 -0.80
C LEU A 133 -26.56 -23.43 -1.44
N ALA A 134 -27.13 -24.40 -0.72
CA ALA A 134 -28.41 -24.97 -1.08
C ALA A 134 -29.51 -23.90 -0.93
N THR A 135 -30.59 -24.03 -1.70
CA THR A 135 -31.70 -23.04 -1.70
C THR A 135 -32.28 -22.81 -0.30
N GLY A 136 -32.34 -23.86 0.54
CA GLY A 136 -32.83 -23.76 1.92
C GLY A 136 -31.88 -23.00 2.85
N GLU A 137 -30.57 -23.02 2.60
CA GLU A 137 -29.57 -22.28 3.36
C GLU A 137 -29.56 -20.81 2.93
N LEU A 138 -29.70 -20.54 1.63
CA LEU A 138 -29.80 -19.18 1.11
C LEU A 138 -31.00 -18.42 1.69
N ALA A 139 -32.13 -19.10 1.90
CA ALA A 139 -33.33 -18.52 2.50
C ALA A 139 -33.15 -18.08 3.97
N GLN A 140 -32.07 -18.50 4.63
CA GLN A 140 -31.75 -18.12 6.01
C GLN A 140 -30.75 -16.95 6.11
N VAL A 141 -30.21 -16.47 4.98
CA VAL A 141 -29.30 -15.31 4.95
C VAL A 141 -30.14 -14.04 5.12
N ALA A 142 -29.80 -13.24 6.13
CA ALA A 142 -30.47 -11.96 6.38
C ALA A 142 -30.23 -10.98 5.20
N PRO A 143 -31.23 -10.15 4.83
CA PRO A 143 -31.10 -9.15 3.78
C PRO A 143 -30.12 -8.03 4.13
#